data_AF-D2YBH2-F1
#
_entry.id   AF-D2YBH2-F1
#
_cell.length_a   1.000
_cell.length_b   1.000
_cell.length_c   1.000
_cell.angle_alpha   90.00
_cell.angle_beta   90.00
_cell.angle_gamma   90.00
#
_symmetry.space_group_name_H-M   'P 1'
#
loop_
_entity.id
_entity.type
_entity.pdbx_description
1 polymer ?
#
loop_
_entity_poly.entity_id
_entity_poly.type
_entity_poly.pdbx_seq_one_letter_code
_entity_poly.pdbx_strand_id
1 'polypeptide(L)'
;MKNKRGFTLLEVLVALAIFATAAISVIRSVSQHINTVNYLEEKMFASMVVDNQMAQVMLNPQSLAAREGSEQMAGRTWYWKLSPVKTADNLLKAFDVSVATEKGATPVVTVRSYVAN
;
A
#
# COMPACT_ATOMS: atom_id res chain seq x y z
N MET A 1 13.38 61.26 24.17
CA MET A 1 12.31 60.65 23.35
C MET A 1 12.86 59.40 22.69
N LYS A 2 12.32 58.21 22.97
CA LYS A 2 12.75 56.96 22.32
C LYS A 2 12.15 56.90 20.92
N ASN A 3 12.97 57.02 19.88
CA ASN A 3 12.54 56.80 18.49
C ASN A 3 12.13 55.34 18.33
N LYS A 4 10.83 55.08 18.12
CA LYS A 4 10.35 53.78 17.66
C LYS A 4 10.77 53.62 16.19
N ARG A 5 11.80 52.82 15.93
CA ARG A 5 12.16 52.39 14.58
C ARG A 5 11.14 51.34 14.13
N GLY A 6 10.41 51.64 13.05
CA GLY A 6 9.55 50.68 12.37
C GLY A 6 10.35 49.74 11.46
N PHE A 7 9.71 48.69 10.96
CA PHE A 7 10.31 47.78 9.98
C PHE A 7 10.47 48.46 8.62
N THR A 8 11.57 48.16 7.95
CA THR A 8 11.81 48.53 6.56
C THR A 8 11.04 47.62 5.60
N LEU A 9 10.77 48.10 4.38
CA LEU A 9 10.19 47.27 3.31
C LEU A 9 11.07 46.04 3.02
N LEU A 10 12.40 46.19 3.09
CA LEU A 10 13.35 45.09 2.86
C LEU A 10 13.16 43.96 3.89
N GLU A 11 13.01 44.31 5.18
CA GLU A 11 12.83 43.31 6.24
C GLU A 11 11.51 42.54 6.08
N VAL A 12 10.42 43.21 5.70
CA VAL A 12 9.13 42.56 5.45
C VAL A 12 9.23 41.61 4.24
N LEU A 13 9.89 42.04 3.17
CA LEU A 13 10.10 41.19 1.99
C LEU A 13 10.96 39.96 2.31
N VAL A 14 12.05 40.14 3.06
CA VAL A 14 12.91 39.03 3.50
C VAL A 14 12.16 38.09 4.43
N ALA A 15 11.39 38.62 5.39
CA ALA A 15 10.57 37.80 6.29
C ALA A 15 9.53 36.97 5.52
N LEU A 16 8.85 37.58 4.54
CA LEU A 16 7.90 36.87 3.68
C LEU A 16 8.60 35.81 2.82
N ALA A 17 9.79 36.09 2.30
CA ALA A 17 10.55 35.11 1.54
C ALA A 17 10.93 33.89 2.40
N ILE A 18 11.46 34.12 3.61
CA ILE A 18 11.79 33.04 4.55
C ILE A 18 10.53 32.26 4.92
N PHE A 19 9.45 32.96 5.27
CA PHE A 19 8.17 32.35 5.62
C PHE A 19 7.61 31.49 4.47
N ALA A 20 7.64 32.01 3.24
CA ALA A 20 7.17 31.28 2.07
C ALA A 20 7.97 29.99 1.84
N THR A 21 9.29 30.03 1.98
CA THR A 21 10.12 28.83 1.83
C THR A 21 9.84 27.78 2.91
N ALA A 22 9.66 28.20 4.16
CA ALA A 22 9.30 27.31 5.26
C ALA A 22 7.91 26.69 5.03
N ALA A 23 6.93 27.49 4.61
CA ALA A 23 5.58 27.01 4.31
C ALA A 23 5.57 25.94 3.19
N ILE A 24 6.34 26.15 2.11
CA ILE A 24 6.47 25.17 1.02
C ILE A 24 7.06 23.84 1.53
N SER A 25 8.07 23.91 2.40
CA SER A 25 8.68 22.72 3.00
C SER A 25 7.66 21.92 3.82
N VAL A 26 6.87 22.60 4.66
CA VAL A 26 5.82 21.97 5.46
C VAL A 26 4.76 21.33 4.57
N ILE A 27 4.27 22.04 3.55
CA ILE A 27 3.28 21.50 2.61
C ILE A 27 3.79 20.22 1.95
N ARG A 28 5.03 20.23 1.46
CA ARG A 28 5.65 19.03 0.87
C ARG A 28 5.74 17.87 1.86
N SER A 29 6.13 18.14 3.11
CA SER A 29 6.18 17.12 4.16
C SER A 29 4.80 16.51 4.43
N VAL A 30 3.76 17.33 4.49
CA VAL A 30 2.38 16.86 4.70
C VAL A 30 1.90 16.04 3.50
N SER A 31 2.13 16.51 2.27
CA SER A 31 1.77 15.75 1.06
C SER A 31 2.47 14.39 1.01
N GLN A 32 3.76 14.35 1.35
CA GLN A 32 4.51 13.09 1.41
C GLN A 32 3.96 12.14 2.48
N HIS A 33 3.57 12.69 3.64
CA HIS A 33 2.96 11.92 4.71
C HIS A 33 1.62 11.29 4.26
N ILE A 34 0.74 12.07 3.62
CA ILE A 34 -0.53 11.58 3.08
C ILE A 34 -0.31 10.46 2.07
N ASN A 35 0.62 10.65 1.12
CA ASN A 35 0.95 9.62 0.13
C ASN A 35 1.44 8.33 0.80
N THR A 36 2.24 8.46 1.85
CA THR A 36 2.76 7.32 2.61
C THR A 36 1.62 6.59 3.33
N VAL A 37 0.71 7.31 3.99
CA VAL A 37 -0.45 6.73 4.67
C VAL A 37 -1.34 5.99 3.67
N ASN A 38 -1.67 6.60 2.54
CA ASN A 38 -2.47 5.95 1.49
C ASN A 38 -1.83 4.65 0.98
N TYR A 39 -0.51 4.65 0.77
CA TYR A 39 0.21 3.45 0.36
C TYR A 39 0.18 2.35 1.43
N LEU A 40 0.32 2.71 2.71
CA LEU A 40 0.25 1.76 3.82
C LEU A 40 -1.15 1.17 3.97
N GLU A 41 -2.20 1.98 3.83
CA GLU A 41 -3.59 1.51 3.84
C GLU A 41 -3.85 0.54 2.69
N GLU A 42 -3.40 0.87 1.48
CA GLU A 42 -3.53 -0.01 0.32
C GLU A 42 -2.84 -1.36 0.55
N LYS A 43 -1.61 -1.33 1.06
CA LYS A 43 -0.87 -2.56 1.37
C LYS A 43 -1.51 -3.37 2.49
N MET A 44 -2.04 -2.72 3.52
CA MET A 44 -2.72 -3.37 4.64
C MET A 44 -3.96 -4.12 4.15
N PHE A 45 -4.86 -3.46 3.43
CA PHE A 45 -6.09 -4.10 2.94
C PHE A 45 -5.80 -5.15 1.87
N ALA A 46 -4.84 -4.93 0.97
CA ALA A 46 -4.40 -5.97 0.04
C ALA A 46 -3.90 -7.23 0.79
N SER A 47 -3.14 -7.05 1.88
CA SER A 47 -2.65 -8.16 2.70
C SER A 47 -3.80 -8.89 3.40
N MET A 48 -4.79 -8.17 3.93
CA MET A 48 -5.98 -8.81 4.53
C MET A 48 -6.78 -9.64 3.51
N VAL A 49 -6.91 -9.16 2.27
CA VAL A 49 -7.52 -9.96 1.18
C VAL A 49 -6.67 -11.19 0.89
N VAL A 50 -5.34 -11.06 0.81
CA VAL A 50 -4.44 -12.22 0.66
C VAL A 50 -4.66 -13.23 1.79
N ASP A 51 -4.72 -12.79 3.04
CA ASP A 51 -4.95 -13.64 4.22
C ASP A 51 -6.28 -14.38 4.14
N ASN A 52 -7.36 -13.70 3.76
CA ASN A 52 -8.67 -14.31 3.54
C ASN A 52 -8.60 -15.42 2.48
N GLN A 53 -7.96 -15.14 1.34
CA GLN A 53 -7.85 -16.10 0.24
C GLN A 53 -6.94 -17.27 0.60
N MET A 54 -5.83 -17.04 1.33
CA MET A 54 -5.00 -18.11 1.87
C MET A 54 -5.78 -19.00 2.83
N ALA A 55 -6.57 -18.41 3.75
CA ALA A 55 -7.40 -19.17 4.67
C ALA A 55 -8.41 -20.06 3.92
N GLN A 56 -9.03 -19.55 2.84
CA GLN A 56 -9.93 -20.36 2.00
C GLN A 56 -9.22 -21.56 1.33
N VAL A 57 -7.95 -21.42 0.98
CA VAL A 57 -7.16 -22.56 0.46
C VAL A 57 -6.89 -23.57 1.56
N MET A 58 -6.49 -23.10 2.73
CA MET A 58 -6.13 -23.95 3.87
C MET A 58 -7.31 -24.79 4.37
N LEU A 59 -8.55 -24.34 4.16
CA LEU A 59 -9.75 -25.13 4.47
C LEU A 59 -9.94 -26.36 3.59
N ASN A 60 -9.48 -26.33 2.32
CA ASN A 60 -9.53 -27.50 1.44
C ASN A 60 -8.28 -27.56 0.52
N PRO A 61 -7.11 -27.93 1.07
CA PRO A 61 -5.84 -27.92 0.34
C PRO A 61 -5.79 -28.91 -0.83
N GLN A 62 -6.62 -29.96 -0.79
CA GLN A 62 -6.70 -30.99 -1.82
C GLN A 62 -7.26 -30.45 -3.15
N SER A 63 -8.02 -29.36 -3.08
CA SER A 63 -8.63 -28.69 -4.25
C SER A 63 -7.76 -27.57 -4.86
N LEU A 64 -6.45 -27.56 -4.56
CA LEU A 64 -5.55 -26.51 -5.00
C LEU A 64 -5.44 -26.45 -6.53
N ALA A 65 -6.04 -25.43 -7.13
CA ALA A 65 -6.05 -25.17 -8.57
C ALA A 65 -5.95 -23.67 -8.85
N ALA A 66 -5.47 -23.29 -10.03
CA ALA A 66 -5.43 -21.88 -10.42
C ALA A 66 -6.84 -21.29 -10.45
N ARG A 67 -7.02 -20.15 -9.79
CA ARG A 67 -8.31 -19.44 -9.71
C ARG A 67 -8.08 -17.95 -9.54
N GLU A 68 -9.01 -17.15 -10.02
CA GLU A 68 -9.01 -15.70 -9.84
C GLU A 68 -10.41 -15.23 -9.48
N GLY A 69 -10.50 -14.07 -8.85
CA GLY A 69 -11.77 -13.49 -8.45
C GLY A 69 -11.61 -12.08 -7.92
N SER A 70 -12.67 -11.58 -7.31
CA SER A 70 -12.66 -10.29 -6.64
C SER A 70 -13.23 -10.38 -5.23
N GLU A 71 -12.82 -9.44 -4.38
CA GLU A 71 -13.30 -9.30 -3.00
C GLU A 71 -13.52 -7.83 -2.70
N GLN A 72 -14.65 -7.50 -2.05
CA GLN A 72 -14.91 -6.14 -1.59
C GLN A 72 -14.38 -5.98 -0.18
N MET A 73 -13.44 -5.05 0.03
CA MET A 73 -12.89 -4.74 1.35
C MET A 73 -12.59 -3.25 1.48
N ALA A 74 -12.95 -2.66 2.63
CA ALA A 74 -12.75 -1.24 2.92
C ALA A 74 -13.31 -0.30 1.82
N GLY A 75 -14.46 -0.65 1.25
CA GLY A 75 -15.10 0.15 0.20
C GLY A 75 -14.44 0.06 -1.19
N ARG A 76 -13.41 -0.78 -1.37
CA ARG A 76 -12.73 -1.02 -2.64
C ARG A 76 -12.91 -2.47 -3.09
N THR A 77 -13.01 -2.68 -4.41
CA THR A 77 -12.93 -4.01 -5.02
C THR A 77 -11.46 -4.37 -5.25
N TRP A 78 -11.06 -5.54 -4.77
CA TRP A 78 -9.73 -6.09 -4.93
C TRP A 78 -9.78 -7.29 -5.87
N TYR A 79 -8.76 -7.45 -6.71
CA TYR A 79 -8.66 -8.56 -7.66
C TYR A 79 -7.56 -9.50 -7.21
N TRP A 80 -7.95 -10.72 -6.83
CA TRP A 80 -7.03 -11.70 -6.31
C TRP A 80 -6.81 -12.82 -7.33
N LYS A 81 -5.61 -13.41 -7.31
CA LYS A 81 -5.24 -14.55 -8.15
C LYS A 81 -4.47 -15.57 -7.35
N LEU A 82 -4.93 -16.80 -7.39
CA LEU A 82 -4.24 -17.97 -6.87
C LEU A 82 -3.53 -18.70 -8.01
N SER A 83 -2.24 -18.96 -7.83
CA SER A 83 -1.41 -19.68 -8.80
C SER A 83 -0.65 -20.81 -8.11
N PRO A 84 -0.95 -22.09 -8.40
CA PRO A 84 -0.15 -23.21 -7.93
C PRO A 84 1.29 -23.11 -8.45
N VAL A 85 2.25 -23.48 -7.61
CA VAL A 85 3.68 -23.41 -7.90
C VAL A 85 4.27 -24.81 -7.83
N LYS A 86 5.05 -25.18 -8.86
CA LYS A 86 5.75 -26.47 -8.88
C LYS A 86 6.80 -26.53 -7.78
N THR A 87 6.76 -27.58 -6.98
CA THR A 87 7.73 -27.93 -5.94
C THR A 87 8.66 -29.04 -6.44
N ALA A 88 9.84 -29.17 -5.81
CA ALA A 88 10.86 -30.14 -6.22
C ALA A 88 10.55 -31.57 -5.74
N ASP A 89 9.84 -31.70 -4.62
CA ASP A 89 9.40 -32.98 -4.06
C ASP A 89 7.87 -33.06 -4.01
N ASN A 90 7.35 -34.25 -3.66
CA ASN A 90 5.92 -34.50 -3.55
C ASN A 90 5.42 -34.43 -2.10
N LEU A 91 6.20 -33.86 -1.18
CA LEU A 91 5.81 -33.73 0.23
C LEU A 91 4.98 -32.46 0.45
N LEU A 92 5.32 -31.39 -0.28
CA LEU A 92 4.66 -30.10 -0.18
C LEU A 92 4.11 -29.65 -1.53
N LYS A 93 2.91 -29.06 -1.52
CA LYS A 93 2.37 -28.24 -2.61
C LYS A 93 2.55 -26.77 -2.25
N ALA A 94 2.96 -25.96 -3.22
CA ALA A 94 3.11 -24.51 -3.04
C ALA A 94 2.07 -23.76 -3.88
N PHE A 95 1.69 -22.56 -3.42
CA PHE A 95 0.86 -21.66 -4.19
C PHE A 95 1.16 -20.21 -3.85
N ASP A 96 0.98 -19.34 -4.83
CA ASP A 96 1.03 -17.90 -4.69
C ASP A 96 -0.39 -17.35 -4.67
N VAL A 97 -0.66 -16.44 -3.74
CA VAL A 97 -1.84 -15.57 -3.75
C VAL A 97 -1.36 -14.15 -3.99
N SER A 98 -1.81 -13.54 -5.07
CA SER A 98 -1.52 -12.15 -5.40
C SER A 98 -2.80 -11.31 -5.42
N VAL A 99 -2.70 -10.06 -5.00
CA VAL A 99 -3.81 -9.11 -4.95
C VAL A 99 -3.43 -7.81 -5.64
N ALA A 100 -4.28 -7.33 -6.54
CA ALA A 100 -4.14 -6.10 -7.28
C ALA A 100 -5.37 -5.19 -7.10
N THR A 101 -5.19 -3.89 -7.34
CA THR A 101 -6.27 -2.89 -7.33
C THR A 101 -7.15 -2.96 -8.57
N GLU A 102 -6.62 -3.49 -9.67
CA GLU A 102 -7.31 -3.62 -10.96
C GLU A 102 -7.02 -4.98 -11.61
N LYS A 103 -7.92 -5.43 -12.49
CA LYS A 103 -7.74 -6.70 -13.20
C LYS A 103 -6.55 -6.61 -14.16
N GLY A 104 -5.55 -7.47 -13.97
CA GLY A 104 -4.35 -7.54 -14.82
C GLY A 104 -3.25 -6.53 -14.48
N ALA A 105 -3.46 -5.67 -13.47
CA ALA A 105 -2.42 -4.80 -12.97
C ALA A 105 -1.34 -5.56 -12.20
N THR A 106 -0.21 -4.90 -11.94
CA THR A 106 0.81 -5.43 -11.05
C THR A 106 0.24 -5.59 -9.64
N PRO A 107 0.45 -6.74 -8.98
CA PRO A 107 -0.08 -6.96 -7.65
C PRO A 107 0.59 -6.03 -6.63
N VAL A 108 -0.21 -5.52 -5.70
CA VAL A 108 0.25 -4.74 -4.54
C VAL A 108 1.00 -5.66 -3.58
N VAL A 109 0.50 -6.88 -3.40
CA VAL A 109 1.07 -7.91 -2.52
C VAL A 109 0.95 -9.27 -3.21
N THR A 110 2.01 -10.06 -3.09
CA THR A 110 2.02 -11.50 -3.41
C THR A 110 2.62 -12.26 -2.24
N VAL A 111 1.93 -13.29 -1.76
CA VAL A 111 2.41 -14.18 -0.70
C VAL A 111 2.44 -15.61 -1.21
N ARG A 112 3.53 -16.31 -0.93
CA ARG A 112 3.67 -17.75 -1.17
C ARG A 112 3.38 -18.52 0.10
N SER A 113 2.62 -19.61 -0.03
CA SER A 113 2.37 -20.54 1.07
C SER A 113 2.56 -21.99 0.62
N TYR A 114 2.65 -22.89 1.60
CA TYR A 114 2.89 -24.32 1.42
C TYR A 114 1.87 -25.11 2.21
N VAL A 115 1.41 -26.22 1.63
CA VAL A 115 0.54 -27.21 2.28
C VAL A 115 1.11 -28.61 2.09
N ALA A 116 0.88 -29.49 3.06
CA ALA A 116 1.20 -30.91 2.89
C ALA A 116 0.39 -31.49 1.74
N ASN A 117 0.98 -32.44 1.02
CA ASN A 117 0.35 -33.08 -0.14
C ASN A 117 -0.95 -33.81 0.21
#